data_AF-A0A8S0T7Z2-F1
#
_entry.id   AF-A0A8S0T7Z2-F1
#
_cell.length_a   1.000
_cell.length_b   1.000
_cell.length_c   1.000
_cell.angle_alpha   90.00
_cell.angle_beta   90.00
_cell.angle_gamma   90.00
#
_symmetry.space_group_name_H-M   'P 1'
#
loop_
_entity.id
_entity.type
_entity.pdbx_description
1 polymer ?
#
loop_
_entity_poly.entity_id
_entity_poly.type
_entity_poly.pdbx_seq_one_letter_code
_entity_poly.pdbx_strand_id
1 'polypeptide(L)'
;MAYYVINYSKLRIWEFMEYSKMIYLDGDIQVYDNIDHLFDLPDSHLYAVMDCFCEKTWSHTPQYKIGYCQQCPEKVKWPAEMGPPPSLYFNAGMFVFEPSLATYEDLLKRVKITPPTPFAEQDFLNLYFRDIYKPIPNVYNLVLAMLWRHPENVELDKVKVVHYCAAGSKPWRYTGKEENMQREDIKMLVTKWWDIYKDESLDYKKPEPVVSDGIRVEAVALQPLVAAAMTEAKASAVHYVAAPSAA
;
A
#
# COMPACT_ATOMS: atom_id res chain seq x y z
N MET A 1 2.09 -20.34 -1.53
CA MET A 1 3.47 -20.04 -1.10
C MET A 1 3.98 -18.73 -1.70
N ALA A 2 3.89 -18.50 -3.03
CA ALA A 2 4.33 -17.24 -3.66
C ALA A 2 3.61 -15.97 -3.12
N TYR A 3 2.29 -16.03 -2.91
CA TYR A 3 1.50 -14.92 -2.35
C TYR A 3 2.09 -14.37 -1.04
N TYR A 4 2.31 -15.24 -0.05
CA TYR A 4 2.86 -14.84 1.24
C TYR A 4 4.31 -14.34 1.16
N VAL A 5 5.14 -14.93 0.29
CA VAL A 5 6.53 -14.47 0.11
C VAL A 5 6.56 -13.03 -0.40
N ILE A 6 5.75 -12.73 -1.42
CA ILE A 6 5.66 -11.37 -1.99
C ILE A 6 5.13 -10.40 -0.94
N ASN A 7 4.03 -10.72 -0.28
CA ASN A 7 3.41 -9.85 0.70
C ASN A 7 4.30 -9.58 1.93
N TYR A 8 4.94 -10.60 2.49
CA TYR A 8 5.84 -10.40 3.62
C TYR A 8 7.19 -9.78 3.25
N SER A 9 7.56 -9.74 1.97
CA SER A 9 8.74 -8.96 1.54
C SER A 9 8.59 -7.47 1.86
N LYS A 10 7.34 -6.96 1.96
CA LYS A 10 7.01 -5.60 2.40
C LYS A 10 7.62 -5.27 3.75
N LEU A 11 7.84 -6.24 4.64
CA LEU A 11 8.39 -5.98 5.98
C LEU A 11 9.82 -5.41 5.95
N ARG A 12 10.56 -5.60 4.86
CA ARG A 12 11.92 -5.06 4.70
C ARG A 12 11.99 -3.54 4.67
N ILE A 13 10.89 -2.84 4.42
CA ILE A 13 10.89 -1.37 4.41
C ILE A 13 11.26 -0.76 5.77
N TRP A 14 11.18 -1.52 6.86
CA TRP A 14 11.67 -1.08 8.17
C TRP A 14 13.20 -1.12 8.29
N GLU A 15 13.94 -1.71 7.34
CA GLU A 15 15.41 -1.72 7.30
C GLU A 15 16.00 -0.41 6.74
N PHE A 16 15.19 0.50 6.20
CA PHE A 16 15.67 1.74 5.55
C PHE A 16 16.03 2.83 6.58
N MET A 17 17.05 2.54 7.38
CA MET A 17 17.53 3.35 8.50
C MET A 17 18.12 4.71 8.10
N GLU A 18 18.31 4.98 6.81
CA GLU A 18 18.71 6.29 6.30
C GLU A 18 17.57 7.32 6.34
N TYR A 19 16.33 6.89 6.54
CA TYR A 19 15.17 7.77 6.70
C TYR A 19 14.66 7.75 8.14
N SER A 20 14.32 8.93 8.67
CA SER A 20 13.66 9.04 9.98
C SER A 20 12.17 8.73 9.91
N LYS A 21 11.53 8.92 8.76
CA LYS A 21 10.10 8.69 8.54
C LYS A 21 9.86 8.39 7.07
N MET A 22 8.91 7.50 6.80
CA MET A 22 8.57 7.04 5.46
C MET A 22 7.06 6.99 5.25
N ILE A 23 6.63 7.26 4.02
CA ILE A 23 5.29 6.94 3.53
C ILE A 23 5.43 5.76 2.57
N TYR A 24 4.83 4.64 2.93
CA TYR A 24 4.74 3.49 2.03
C TYR A 24 3.54 3.64 1.10
N LEU A 25 3.69 3.26 -0.18
CA LEU A 25 2.63 3.18 -1.17
C LEU A 25 2.77 1.86 -1.95
N ASP A 26 1.69 1.07 -2.04
CA ASP A 26 1.63 -0.10 -2.93
C ASP A 26 1.76 0.32 -4.40
N GLY A 27 2.24 -0.58 -5.26
CA GLY A 27 2.50 -0.30 -6.68
C GLY A 27 1.25 -0.07 -7.55
N ASP A 28 0.07 -0.18 -6.96
CA ASP A 28 -1.25 0.04 -7.53
C ASP A 28 -1.93 1.27 -6.93
N ILE A 29 -1.13 2.24 -6.50
CA ILE A 29 -1.57 3.55 -6.00
C ILE A 29 -1.20 4.66 -6.99
N GLN A 30 -2.06 5.67 -7.09
CA GLN A 30 -1.77 6.93 -7.77
C GLN A 30 -2.01 8.12 -6.85
N VAL A 31 -1.06 9.05 -6.84
CA VAL A 31 -1.12 10.31 -6.10
C VAL A 31 -1.58 11.43 -7.04
N TYR A 32 -2.62 12.16 -6.64
CA TYR A 32 -3.26 13.25 -7.39
C TYR A 32 -2.96 14.64 -6.83
N ASP A 33 -2.53 14.73 -5.57
CA ASP A 33 -2.20 15.99 -4.92
C ASP A 33 -1.14 15.77 -3.84
N ASN A 34 -0.45 16.84 -3.45
CA ASN A 34 0.64 16.81 -2.48
C ASN A 34 0.20 16.21 -1.12
N ILE A 35 1.02 15.30 -0.60
CA ILE A 35 0.83 14.63 0.70
C ILE A 35 2.03 14.77 1.65
N ASP A 36 2.99 15.64 1.33
CA ASP A 36 4.23 15.81 2.12
C ASP A 36 3.98 16.21 3.57
N HIS A 37 2.89 16.94 3.85
CA HIS A 37 2.51 17.31 5.21
C HIS A 37 2.22 16.11 6.12
N LEU A 38 2.09 14.89 5.56
CA LEU A 38 2.01 13.67 6.36
C LEU A 38 3.32 13.33 7.07
N PHE A 39 4.48 13.85 6.61
CA PHE A 39 5.74 13.72 7.31
C PHE A 39 5.79 14.53 8.62
N ASP A 40 4.94 15.55 8.76
CA ASP A 40 4.83 16.37 9.97
C ASP A 40 3.98 15.72 11.07
N LEU A 41 3.35 14.57 10.80
CA LEU A 41 2.57 13.83 11.80
C LEU A 41 3.45 13.40 12.99
N PRO A 42 2.95 13.42 14.24
CA PRO A 42 3.76 13.06 15.41
C PRO A 42 4.36 11.65 15.33
N ASP A 43 5.62 11.54 15.73
CA ASP A 43 6.37 10.28 15.81
C ASP A 43 5.76 9.27 16.82
N SER A 44 6.31 8.06 16.85
CA SER A 44 5.91 6.90 17.64
C SER A 44 4.53 6.32 17.31
N HIS A 45 4.07 6.50 16.07
CA HIS A 45 2.77 6.02 15.60
C HIS A 45 2.85 5.43 14.20
N LEU A 46 1.91 4.54 13.88
CA LEU A 46 1.63 4.13 12.50
C LEU A 46 0.35 4.81 12.04
N TYR A 47 0.44 5.61 10.97
CA TYR A 47 -0.73 6.29 10.41
C TYR A 47 -1.19 5.60 9.14
N ALA A 48 -2.45 5.22 9.06
CA ALA A 48 -3.01 4.56 7.89
C ALA A 48 -4.51 4.85 7.77
N VAL A 49 -5.08 4.63 6.59
CA VAL A 49 -6.53 4.77 6.40
C VAL A 49 -7.23 3.49 6.84
N MET A 50 -8.34 3.63 7.56
CA MET A 50 -9.19 2.50 7.93
C MET A 50 -9.66 1.72 6.70
N ASP A 51 -9.64 0.39 6.77
CA ASP A 51 -10.23 -0.45 5.72
C ASP A 51 -11.78 -0.45 5.83
N CYS A 52 -12.45 -1.12 4.90
CA CYS A 52 -13.90 -1.28 4.86
C CYS A 52 -14.31 -2.75 4.97
N PHE A 53 -15.16 -3.07 5.94
CA PHE A 53 -15.65 -4.44 6.16
C PHE A 53 -16.85 -4.82 5.30
N CYS A 54 -17.31 -3.95 4.39
CA CYS A 54 -18.49 -4.22 3.57
C CYS A 54 -18.18 -4.98 2.26
N GLU A 55 -16.91 -5.16 1.92
CA GLU A 55 -16.51 -5.92 0.73
C GLU A 55 -16.59 -7.44 0.94
N LYS A 56 -16.88 -8.18 -0.14
CA LYS A 56 -17.12 -9.64 -0.06
C LYS A 56 -15.91 -10.43 0.46
N THR A 57 -14.71 -9.88 0.30
CA THR A 57 -13.47 -10.43 0.87
C THR A 57 -13.54 -10.61 2.38
N TRP A 58 -14.35 -9.79 3.06
CA TRP A 58 -14.60 -9.84 4.50
C TRP A 58 -15.69 -10.84 4.92
N SER A 59 -16.33 -11.56 3.99
CA SER A 59 -17.49 -12.43 4.27
C SER A 59 -17.28 -13.54 5.30
N HIS A 60 -16.03 -13.90 5.57
CA HIS A 60 -15.67 -14.87 6.59
C HIS A 60 -15.71 -14.30 8.02
N THR A 61 -15.68 -12.96 8.18
CA THR A 61 -15.57 -12.27 9.47
C THR A 61 -16.92 -12.03 10.16
N PRO A 62 -16.97 -11.94 11.50
CA PRO A 62 -18.17 -11.55 12.23
C PRO A 62 -18.71 -10.16 11.83
N GLN A 63 -17.81 -9.20 11.60
CA GLN A 63 -18.12 -7.82 11.21
C GLN A 63 -19.01 -7.80 9.95
N TYR A 64 -18.58 -8.48 8.89
CA TYR A 64 -19.35 -8.58 7.65
C TYR A 64 -20.69 -9.28 7.87
N LYS A 65 -20.71 -10.40 8.61
CA LYS A 65 -21.91 -11.22 8.81
C LYS A 65 -23.05 -10.47 9.51
N ILE A 66 -22.72 -9.56 10.43
CA ILE A 66 -23.71 -8.74 11.13
C ILE A 66 -23.97 -7.39 10.43
N GLY A 67 -23.22 -7.07 9.37
CA GLY A 67 -23.30 -5.78 8.68
C GLY A 67 -22.63 -4.60 9.41
N TYR A 68 -21.76 -4.88 10.39
CA TYR A 68 -20.96 -3.87 11.08
C TYR A 68 -19.80 -3.38 10.20
N CYS A 69 -19.61 -2.07 10.11
CA CYS A 69 -18.47 -1.47 9.44
C CYS A 69 -17.92 -0.28 10.23
N GLN A 70 -16.61 -0.26 10.45
CA GLN A 70 -15.91 0.83 11.16
C GLN A 70 -15.95 2.18 10.43
N GLN A 71 -16.31 2.19 9.13
CA GLN A 71 -16.53 3.42 8.35
C GLN A 71 -17.87 4.10 8.69
N CYS A 72 -18.82 3.35 9.26
CA CYS A 72 -20.15 3.85 9.64
C CYS A 72 -20.67 3.13 10.91
N PRO A 73 -19.97 3.25 12.05
CA PRO A 73 -20.26 2.46 13.25
C PRO A 73 -21.66 2.72 13.84
N GLU A 74 -22.29 3.85 13.49
CA GLU A 74 -23.64 4.19 13.94
C GLU A 74 -24.75 3.47 13.16
N LYS A 75 -24.47 2.97 11.93
CA LYS A 75 -25.47 2.30 11.09
C LYS A 75 -25.86 0.93 11.64
N VAL A 76 -24.87 0.19 12.11
CA VAL A 76 -25.03 -1.08 12.83
C VAL A 76 -24.08 -1.03 13.99
N LYS A 77 -24.60 -0.91 15.20
CA LYS A 77 -23.78 -0.89 16.42
C LYS A 77 -23.24 -2.27 16.73
N TRP A 78 -22.02 -2.35 17.26
CA TRP A 78 -21.45 -3.62 17.70
C TRP A 78 -22.30 -4.22 18.83
N PRO A 79 -22.79 -5.47 18.70
CA PRO A 79 -23.64 -6.08 19.72
C PRO A 79 -22.87 -6.33 21.02
N ALA A 80 -23.42 -5.93 22.16
CA ALA A 80 -22.74 -6.03 23.46
C ALA A 80 -22.47 -7.49 23.86
N GLU A 81 -23.34 -8.41 23.44
CA GLU A 81 -23.20 -9.86 23.62
C GLU A 81 -22.00 -10.47 22.90
N MET A 82 -21.44 -9.77 21.91
CA MET A 82 -20.22 -10.18 21.20
C MET A 82 -18.94 -9.69 21.89
N GLY A 83 -19.05 -9.06 23.06
CA GLY A 83 -17.94 -8.51 23.81
C GLY A 83 -17.52 -7.11 23.33
N PRO A 84 -16.30 -6.64 23.64
CA PRO A 84 -15.83 -5.35 23.18
C PRO A 84 -15.75 -5.32 21.64
N PRO A 85 -15.94 -4.14 21.02
CA PRO A 85 -15.76 -4.00 19.57
C PRO A 85 -14.33 -4.37 19.16
N PRO A 86 -14.14 -4.85 17.92
CA PRO A 86 -12.81 -5.15 17.42
C PRO A 86 -11.95 -3.88 17.39
N SER A 87 -10.63 -4.04 17.53
CA SER A 87 -9.67 -2.98 17.25
C SER A 87 -9.88 -2.41 15.85
N LEU A 88 -9.61 -1.12 15.67
CA LEU A 88 -9.62 -0.52 14.35
C LEU A 88 -8.63 -1.23 13.43
N TYR A 89 -9.02 -1.36 12.17
CA TYR A 89 -8.25 -2.11 11.17
C TYR A 89 -7.92 -1.21 9.97
N PHE A 90 -6.66 -1.10 9.58
CA PHE A 90 -6.24 -0.28 8.45
C PHE A 90 -5.98 -1.08 7.17
N ASN A 91 -6.11 -0.40 6.03
CA ASN A 91 -5.62 -0.88 4.76
C ASN A 91 -4.08 -0.67 4.67
N ALA A 92 -3.32 -1.72 4.37
CA ALA A 92 -1.85 -1.69 4.37
C ALA A 92 -1.24 -1.31 3.00
N GLY A 93 -2.03 -0.72 2.11
CA GLY A 93 -1.52 -0.18 0.85
C GLY A 93 -0.86 1.18 0.98
N MET A 94 -1.24 1.96 2.00
CA MET A 94 -0.58 3.22 2.32
C MET A 94 -0.54 3.42 3.82
N PHE A 95 0.65 3.73 4.33
CA PHE A 95 0.84 4.10 5.73
C PHE A 95 2.11 4.93 5.94
N VAL A 96 2.10 5.74 6.99
CA VAL A 96 3.25 6.52 7.49
C VAL A 96 3.83 5.82 8.70
N PHE A 97 5.14 5.64 8.73
CA PHE A 97 5.85 4.92 9.78
C PHE A 97 7.31 5.39 9.92
N GLU A 98 7.95 4.98 11.01
CA GLU A 98 9.39 5.18 11.25
C GLU A 98 10.14 3.86 11.00
N PRO A 99 11.12 3.84 10.09
CA PRO A 99 12.03 2.71 9.94
C PRO A 99 12.79 2.44 11.25
N SER A 100 12.99 1.16 11.57
CA SER A 100 13.66 0.75 12.79
C SER A 100 14.10 -0.70 12.67
N LEU A 101 15.40 -0.92 12.76
CA LEU A 101 15.98 -2.27 12.72
C LEU A 101 15.43 -3.14 13.85
N ALA A 102 15.22 -2.57 15.05
CA ALA A 102 14.63 -3.28 16.17
C ALA A 102 13.18 -3.71 15.89
N THR A 103 12.40 -2.83 15.25
CA THR A 103 11.02 -3.14 14.81
C THR A 103 11.04 -4.22 13.74
N TYR A 104 11.92 -4.11 12.74
CA TYR A 104 12.09 -5.12 11.69
C TYR A 104 12.44 -6.51 12.24
N GLU A 105 13.43 -6.60 13.13
CA GLU A 105 13.84 -7.86 13.74
C GLU A 105 12.69 -8.51 14.53
N ASP A 106 11.91 -7.71 15.27
CA ASP A 106 10.74 -8.20 16.00
C ASP A 106 9.58 -8.59 15.07
N LEU A 107 9.34 -7.84 13.99
CA LEU A 107 8.40 -8.22 12.91
C LEU A 107 8.77 -9.60 12.33
N LEU A 108 10.05 -9.81 11.99
CA LEU A 108 10.53 -11.09 11.46
C LEU A 108 10.43 -12.24 12.46
N LYS A 109 10.68 -11.97 13.75
CA LYS A 109 10.53 -12.98 14.80
C LYS A 109 9.07 -13.39 14.96
N ARG A 110 8.14 -12.42 14.95
CA ARG A 110 6.71 -12.68 15.15
C ARG A 110 6.04 -13.28 13.93
N VAL A 111 6.36 -12.84 12.72
CA VAL A 111 5.74 -13.39 11.50
C VAL A 111 6.02 -14.89 11.35
N LYS A 112 7.21 -15.36 11.78
CA LYS A 112 7.59 -16.79 11.75
C LYS A 112 6.70 -17.69 12.63
N ILE A 113 6.15 -17.14 13.71
CA ILE A 113 5.29 -17.88 14.65
C ILE A 113 3.81 -17.54 14.50
N THR A 114 3.48 -16.55 13.66
CA THR A 114 2.10 -16.13 13.42
C THR A 114 1.49 -17.00 12.32
N PRO A 115 0.34 -17.66 12.58
CA PRO A 115 -0.37 -18.39 11.54
C PRO A 115 -0.73 -17.46 10.36
N PRO A 116 -0.48 -17.86 9.09
CA PRO A 116 -0.87 -17.05 7.95
C PRO A 116 -2.39 -16.80 7.90
N THR A 117 -2.76 -15.58 7.56
CA THR A 117 -4.15 -15.12 7.48
C THR A 117 -4.51 -14.71 6.05
N PRO A 118 -5.80 -14.54 5.71
CA PRO A 118 -6.24 -14.25 4.34
C PRO A 118 -5.62 -12.98 3.73
N PHE A 119 -5.42 -11.92 4.52
CA PHE A 119 -4.81 -10.67 4.04
C PHE A 119 -3.32 -10.55 4.38
N ALA A 120 -2.65 -11.68 4.67
CA ALA A 120 -1.20 -11.79 4.84
C ALA A 120 -0.58 -10.69 5.72
N GLU A 121 0.22 -9.82 5.12
CA GLU A 121 0.94 -8.75 5.83
C GLU A 121 0.00 -7.68 6.36
N GLN A 122 -1.13 -7.39 5.71
CA GLN A 122 -2.10 -6.42 6.22
C GLN A 122 -2.65 -6.84 7.59
N ASP A 123 -3.08 -8.10 7.72
CA ASP A 123 -3.55 -8.63 9.00
C ASP A 123 -2.44 -8.64 10.05
N PHE A 124 -1.23 -9.04 9.65
CA PHE A 124 -0.08 -9.10 10.54
C PHE A 124 0.32 -7.71 11.06
N LEU A 125 0.38 -6.71 10.19
CA LEU A 125 0.67 -5.32 10.55
C LEU A 125 -0.41 -4.74 11.45
N ASN A 126 -1.69 -5.03 11.17
CA ASN A 126 -2.80 -4.65 12.04
C ASN A 126 -2.68 -5.26 13.44
N LEU A 127 -2.26 -6.53 13.54
CA LEU A 127 -2.01 -7.17 14.84
C LEU A 127 -0.82 -6.54 15.57
N TYR A 128 0.28 -6.31 14.85
CA TYR A 128 1.55 -5.84 15.42
C TYR A 128 1.47 -4.38 15.89
N PHE A 129 0.89 -3.49 15.08
CA PHE A 129 0.86 -2.05 15.32
C PHE A 129 -0.43 -1.55 15.98
N ARG A 130 -1.32 -2.44 16.41
CA ARG A 130 -2.65 -2.09 16.98
C ARG A 130 -2.60 -1.02 18.08
N ASP A 131 -1.55 -1.04 18.90
CA ASP A 131 -1.44 -0.21 20.10
C ASP A 131 -0.89 1.20 19.79
N ILE A 132 -0.32 1.40 18.60
CA ILE A 132 0.23 2.68 18.13
C ILE A 132 -0.43 3.20 16.84
N TYR A 133 -1.40 2.45 16.30
CA TYR A 133 -2.12 2.80 15.08
C TYR A 133 -2.99 4.05 15.30
N LYS A 134 -2.91 5.00 14.38
CA LYS A 134 -3.77 6.17 14.30
C LYS A 134 -4.41 6.30 12.91
N PRO A 135 -5.75 6.32 12.82
CA PRO A 135 -6.42 6.47 11.54
C PRO A 135 -6.19 7.87 10.94
N ILE A 136 -5.93 7.93 9.63
CA ILE A 136 -5.94 9.16 8.84
C ILE A 136 -7.12 9.18 7.86
N PRO A 137 -7.54 10.36 7.37
CA PRO A 137 -8.69 10.50 6.47
C PRO A 137 -8.59 9.67 5.18
N ASN A 138 -9.74 9.21 4.69
CA ASN A 138 -9.88 8.39 3.48
C ASN A 138 -9.26 9.00 2.21
N VAL A 139 -9.11 10.33 2.15
CA VAL A 139 -8.50 11.04 1.02
C VAL A 139 -7.02 10.68 0.79
N TYR A 140 -6.34 10.08 1.78
CA TYR A 140 -4.92 9.69 1.69
C TYR A 140 -4.70 8.24 1.25
N ASN A 141 -5.76 7.45 1.09
CA ASN A 141 -5.72 6.09 0.55
C ASN A 141 -7.15 5.67 0.20
N LEU A 142 -7.74 6.26 -0.85
CA LEU A 142 -9.07 5.90 -1.29
C LEU A 142 -9.05 4.52 -1.91
N VAL A 143 -9.42 3.51 -1.13
CA VAL A 143 -9.82 2.19 -1.64
C VAL A 143 -11.07 2.37 -2.49
N LEU A 144 -11.01 2.02 -3.78
CA LEU A 144 -12.09 2.31 -4.74
C LEU A 144 -13.46 1.79 -4.32
N ALA A 145 -13.51 0.70 -3.55
CA ALA A 145 -14.77 0.17 -3.04
C ALA A 145 -15.58 1.14 -2.17
N MET A 146 -14.93 2.14 -1.58
CA MET A 146 -15.60 3.21 -0.86
C MET A 146 -16.59 3.98 -1.73
N LEU A 147 -16.36 4.08 -3.05
CA LEU A 147 -17.25 4.79 -3.99
C LEU A 147 -18.65 4.17 -4.12
N TRP A 148 -18.81 2.89 -3.78
CA TRP A 148 -20.11 2.20 -3.81
C TRP A 148 -20.54 1.63 -2.47
N ARG A 149 -19.63 1.42 -1.51
CA ARG A 149 -19.98 0.96 -0.15
C ARG A 149 -20.34 2.09 0.79
N HIS A 150 -19.59 3.20 0.71
CA HIS A 150 -19.73 4.37 1.55
C HIS A 150 -19.59 5.67 0.74
N PRO A 151 -20.41 5.87 -0.32
CA PRO A 151 -20.34 7.10 -1.12
C PRO A 151 -20.54 8.36 -0.27
N GLU A 152 -21.26 8.26 0.86
CA GLU A 152 -21.43 9.33 1.83
C GLU A 152 -20.12 9.82 2.47
N ASN A 153 -19.08 8.98 2.46
CA ASN A 153 -17.77 9.27 3.04
C ASN A 153 -16.73 9.67 1.98
N VAL A 154 -17.14 9.89 0.72
CA VAL A 154 -16.22 10.18 -0.39
C VAL A 154 -16.61 11.47 -1.09
N GLU A 155 -15.75 12.48 -0.94
CA GLU A 155 -15.75 13.68 -1.78
C GLU A 155 -14.60 13.54 -2.80
N LEU A 156 -14.89 13.01 -3.99
CA LEU A 156 -13.87 12.60 -4.94
C LEU A 156 -12.90 13.71 -5.34
N ASP A 157 -13.37 14.96 -5.44
CA ASP A 157 -12.54 16.13 -5.78
C ASP A 157 -11.49 16.48 -4.71
N LYS A 158 -11.66 15.99 -3.48
CA LYS A 158 -10.71 16.18 -2.37
C LYS A 158 -9.73 15.02 -2.21
N VAL A 159 -9.88 13.94 -2.97
CA VAL A 159 -9.06 12.75 -2.84
C VAL A 159 -7.66 13.02 -3.37
N LYS A 160 -6.65 12.73 -2.56
CA LYS A 160 -5.25 12.95 -2.88
C LYS A 160 -4.54 11.68 -3.34
N VAL A 161 -5.00 10.51 -2.89
CA VAL A 161 -4.37 9.22 -3.20
C VAL A 161 -5.47 8.20 -3.45
N VAL A 162 -5.37 7.47 -4.56
CA VAL A 162 -6.31 6.41 -4.94
C VAL A 162 -5.58 5.08 -4.98
N HIS A 163 -6.23 4.05 -4.43
CA HIS A 163 -5.72 2.70 -4.37
C HIS A 163 -6.59 1.74 -5.19
N TYR A 164 -6.02 1.24 -6.28
CA TYR A 164 -6.68 0.37 -7.26
C TYR A 164 -6.69 -1.10 -6.79
N CYS A 165 -7.13 -1.37 -5.56
CA CYS A 165 -7.14 -2.74 -4.98
C CYS A 165 -8.44 -3.52 -5.18
N ALA A 166 -9.52 -2.88 -5.62
CA ALA A 166 -10.77 -3.57 -5.93
C ALA A 166 -10.57 -4.53 -7.13
N ALA A 167 -11.30 -5.64 -7.14
CA ALA A 167 -11.24 -6.61 -8.23
C ALA A 167 -11.59 -5.93 -9.58
N GLY A 168 -10.76 -6.15 -10.60
CA GLY A 168 -10.91 -5.52 -11.92
C GLY A 168 -10.42 -4.07 -12.03
N SER A 169 -10.08 -3.42 -10.91
CA SER A 169 -9.74 -1.99 -10.92
C SER A 169 -8.29 -1.66 -11.27
N LYS A 170 -7.40 -2.66 -11.32
CA LYS A 170 -5.99 -2.46 -11.70
C LYS A 170 -5.92 -1.80 -13.08
N PRO A 171 -5.35 -0.59 -13.23
CA PRO A 171 -5.40 0.14 -14.49
C PRO A 171 -4.83 -0.62 -15.70
N TRP A 172 -3.76 -1.39 -15.49
CA TRP A 172 -3.10 -2.21 -16.51
C TRP A 172 -3.82 -3.54 -16.84
N ARG A 173 -4.86 -3.91 -16.09
CA ARG A 173 -5.73 -5.08 -16.36
C ARG A 173 -7.20 -4.68 -16.52
N TYR A 174 -7.48 -3.39 -16.65
CA TYR A 174 -8.83 -2.88 -16.63
C TYR A 174 -9.61 -3.31 -17.88
N THR A 175 -10.70 -4.05 -17.69
CA THR A 175 -11.57 -4.49 -18.79
C THR A 175 -12.93 -3.79 -18.82
N GLY A 176 -13.32 -3.15 -17.71
CA GLY A 176 -14.64 -2.54 -17.53
C GLY A 176 -15.78 -3.54 -17.33
N LYS A 177 -15.50 -4.85 -17.24
CA LYS A 177 -16.52 -5.91 -17.15
C LYS A 177 -16.79 -6.40 -15.74
N GLU A 178 -15.82 -6.24 -14.84
CA GLU A 178 -15.96 -6.62 -13.44
C GLU A 178 -16.97 -5.70 -12.72
N GLU A 179 -17.48 -6.18 -11.59
CA GLU A 179 -18.49 -5.46 -10.82
C GLU A 179 -18.02 -4.05 -10.46
N ASN A 180 -18.89 -3.06 -10.68
CA ASN A 180 -18.64 -1.62 -10.46
C ASN A 180 -17.60 -0.99 -11.41
N MET A 181 -16.96 -1.74 -12.31
CA MET A 181 -15.99 -1.16 -13.25
C MET A 181 -16.68 -0.40 -14.39
N GLN A 182 -17.99 -0.56 -14.60
CA GLN A 182 -18.74 0.22 -15.57
C GLN A 182 -18.94 1.70 -15.18
N ARG A 183 -18.62 2.09 -13.93
CA ARG A 183 -18.88 3.44 -13.41
C ARG A 183 -17.99 4.50 -14.07
N GLU A 184 -18.53 5.69 -14.23
CA GLU A 184 -17.81 6.80 -14.88
C GLU A 184 -16.66 7.35 -14.03
N ASP A 185 -16.82 7.36 -12.70
CA ASP A 185 -15.74 7.75 -11.78
C ASP A 185 -14.53 6.81 -11.89
N ILE A 186 -14.76 5.49 -11.95
CA ILE A 186 -13.71 4.49 -12.15
C ILE A 186 -13.04 4.65 -13.52
N LYS A 187 -13.81 4.79 -14.61
CA LYS A 187 -13.25 5.02 -15.95
C LYS A 187 -12.36 6.26 -15.98
N MET A 188 -12.82 7.36 -15.37
CA MET A 188 -12.06 8.60 -15.26
C MET A 188 -10.73 8.39 -14.52
N LEU A 189 -10.74 7.69 -13.37
CA LEU A 189 -9.52 7.43 -12.60
C LEU A 189 -8.53 6.55 -13.40
N VAL A 190 -9.02 5.48 -14.03
CA VAL A 190 -8.20 4.63 -14.90
C VAL A 190 -7.61 5.41 -16.07
N THR A 191 -8.38 6.30 -16.71
CA THR A 191 -7.87 7.20 -17.75
C THR A 191 -6.73 8.06 -17.22
N LYS A 192 -6.90 8.70 -16.05
CA LYS A 192 -5.83 9.50 -15.43
C LYS A 192 -4.57 8.71 -15.09
N TRP A 193 -4.68 7.41 -14.79
CA TRP A 193 -3.49 6.55 -14.63
C TRP A 193 -2.75 6.39 -15.96
N TRP A 194 -3.48 6.11 -17.03
CA TRP A 194 -2.91 5.93 -18.37
C TRP A 194 -2.35 7.22 -18.96
N ASP A 195 -2.91 8.38 -18.61
CA ASP A 195 -2.38 9.68 -19.05
C ASP A 195 -0.96 9.88 -18.53
N ILE A 196 -0.68 9.52 -17.26
CA ILE A 196 0.68 9.55 -16.70
C ILE A 196 1.55 8.47 -17.35
N TYR A 197 1.07 7.23 -17.43
CA TYR A 197 1.87 6.12 -17.97
C TYR A 197 2.30 6.34 -19.43
N LYS A 198 1.49 7.05 -20.22
CA LYS A 198 1.76 7.36 -21.64
C LYS A 198 2.49 8.68 -21.85
N ASP A 199 2.79 9.42 -20.79
CA ASP A 199 3.55 10.65 -20.89
C ASP A 199 5.04 10.32 -21.08
N GLU A 200 5.48 10.27 -22.33
CA GLU A 200 6.87 10.02 -22.73
C GLU A 200 7.86 11.04 -22.11
N SER A 201 7.39 12.20 -21.62
CA SER A 201 8.26 13.15 -20.93
C SER A 201 8.74 12.64 -19.58
N LEU A 202 8.01 11.70 -18.97
CA LEU A 202 8.34 11.03 -17.71
C LEU A 202 9.20 9.78 -17.90
N ASP A 203 9.42 9.35 -19.14
CA ASP A 203 10.26 8.19 -19.42
C ASP A 203 11.69 8.41 -18.92
N TYR A 204 12.25 7.35 -18.34
CA TYR A 204 13.64 7.37 -17.90
C TYR A 204 14.58 7.52 -19.10
N LYS A 205 15.14 8.73 -19.24
CA LYS A 205 16.18 9.01 -20.24
C LYS A 205 17.52 8.54 -19.68
N LYS A 206 18.03 7.42 -20.21
CA LYS A 206 19.41 7.00 -19.93
C LYS A 206 20.33 8.18 -20.26
N PRO A 207 21.24 8.57 -19.35
CA PRO A 207 22.19 9.61 -19.68
C PRO A 207 23.06 9.13 -20.84
N GLU A 208 23.27 10.00 -21.82
CA GLU A 208 24.18 9.68 -22.91
C GLU A 208 25.62 9.55 -22.37
N PRO A 209 26.39 8.58 -22.86
CA PRO A 209 27.79 8.45 -22.48
C PRO A 209 28.54 9.72 -22.86
N VAL A 210 29.15 10.38 -21.88
CA VAL A 210 30.00 11.54 -22.12
C VAL A 210 31.29 11.05 -22.75
N VAL A 211 31.54 11.46 -24.00
CA VAL A 211 32.83 11.24 -24.67
C VAL A 211 33.73 12.42 -24.34
N SER A 212 34.66 12.25 -23.41
CA SER A 212 35.80 13.16 -23.24
C SER A 212 37.10 12.42 -23.57
N ASP A 213 37.91 12.98 -24.46
CA ASP A 213 39.27 12.51 -24.79
C ASP A 213 39.40 11.01 -25.14
N GLY A 214 38.47 10.49 -25.95
CA GLY A 214 38.55 9.12 -26.47
C GLY A 214 38.35 8.00 -25.44
N ILE A 215 38.05 8.35 -24.19
CA ILE A 215 37.66 7.40 -23.14
C ILE A 215 36.15 7.47 -23.00
N ARG A 216 35.48 6.34 -23.24
CA ARG A 216 34.04 6.18 -23.06
C ARG A 216 33.77 6.05 -21.57
N VAL A 217 33.38 7.14 -20.91
CA VAL A 217 32.97 7.12 -19.50
C VAL A 217 31.47 6.87 -19.47
N GLU A 218 31.05 5.71 -18.94
CA GLU A 218 29.63 5.45 -18.68
C GLU A 218 29.13 6.50 -17.67
N ALA A 219 28.12 7.27 -18.07
CA ALA A 219 27.53 8.29 -17.22
C ALA A 219 26.82 7.62 -16.03
N VAL A 220 27.44 7.76 -14.86
CA VAL A 220 27.04 7.18 -13.59
C VAL A 220 25.83 7.92 -13.03
N ALA A 221 24.62 7.67 -13.56
CA ALA A 221 23.38 8.27 -13.05
C ALA A 221 22.44 7.28 -12.34
N LEU A 222 22.90 6.06 -12.08
CA LEU A 222 22.12 5.01 -11.39
C LEU A 222 22.61 4.74 -9.96
N GLN A 223 23.56 5.51 -9.43
CA GLN A 223 24.21 5.14 -8.18
C GLN A 223 23.30 5.17 -6.94
N PRO A 224 22.39 6.10 -6.67
CA PRO A 224 21.72 6.07 -5.37
C PRO A 224 20.77 4.87 -5.24
N LEU A 225 19.81 4.71 -6.15
CA LEU A 225 18.77 3.69 -6.03
C LEU A 225 19.27 2.28 -6.41
N VAL A 226 20.05 2.17 -7.49
CA VAL A 226 20.58 0.87 -7.94
C VAL A 226 21.83 0.49 -7.16
N ALA A 227 22.69 1.42 -6.72
CA ALA A 227 23.74 1.03 -5.79
C ALA A 227 23.16 0.70 -4.40
N ALA A 228 22.14 1.39 -3.88
CA ALA A 228 21.47 0.94 -2.64
C ALA A 228 20.95 -0.50 -2.77
N ALA A 229 20.21 -0.81 -3.84
CA ALA A 229 19.72 -2.16 -4.13
C ALA A 229 20.84 -3.20 -4.36
N MET A 230 21.98 -2.79 -4.93
CA MET A 230 23.12 -3.67 -5.22
C MET A 230 24.08 -3.83 -4.04
N THR A 231 24.14 -2.88 -3.11
CA THR A 231 25.01 -2.94 -1.92
C THR A 231 24.41 -3.88 -0.88
N GLU A 232 23.09 -3.88 -0.71
CA GLU A 232 22.38 -4.88 0.10
C GLU A 232 22.55 -6.31 -0.45
N ALA A 233 22.51 -6.47 -1.77
CA ALA A 233 22.68 -7.76 -2.43
C ALA A 233 24.11 -8.34 -2.32
N LYS A 234 25.10 -7.50 -2.04
CA LYS A 234 26.50 -7.93 -1.83
C LYS A 234 26.82 -8.21 -0.36
N ALA A 235 26.00 -7.74 0.58
CA ALA A 235 26.21 -7.93 2.01
C ALA A 235 25.76 -9.32 2.52
N SER A 236 24.99 -10.07 1.72
CA SER A 236 24.64 -11.46 2.00
C SER A 236 24.49 -12.21 0.67
N ALA A 237 24.80 -13.50 0.63
CA ALA A 237 24.62 -14.32 -0.56
C ALA A 237 23.11 -14.48 -0.88
N VAL A 238 22.50 -13.45 -1.47
CA VAL A 238 21.10 -13.48 -1.88
C VAL A 238 21.04 -14.12 -3.26
N HIS A 239 20.60 -15.38 -3.31
CA HIS A 239 20.20 -16.01 -4.55
C HIS A 239 18.98 -15.29 -5.12
N TYR A 240 19.16 -14.55 -6.19
CA TYR A 240 18.06 -13.99 -6.97
C TYR A 240 17.25 -15.12 -7.59
N VAL A 241 16.04 -15.34 -7.09
CA VAL A 241 15.02 -16.14 -7.77
C VAL A 241 14.16 -15.15 -8.55
N ALA A 242 14.11 -15.30 -9.86
CA ALA A 242 13.19 -14.52 -10.69
C ALA A 242 11.76 -14.76 -10.18
N ALA A 243 11.03 -13.68 -9.91
CA ALA A 243 9.61 -13.79 -9.58
C ALA A 243 8.90 -14.51 -10.73
N PRO A 244 8.09 -15.54 -10.46
CA PRO A 244 7.33 -16.19 -11.51
C PRO A 244 6.41 -15.15 -12.18
N SER A 245 6.24 -15.28 -13.49
CA SER A 245 5.27 -14.50 -14.25
C SER A 245 3.91 -14.60 -13.55
N ALA A 246 3.33 -13.45 -13.20
CA ALA A 246 2.00 -13.36 -12.62
C ALA A 246 0.95 -13.66 -13.70
N ALA A 247 0.84 -14.95 -14.04
CA ALA A 247 -0.25 -15.53 -14.83
C ALA A 247 -1.56 -15.51 -14.03
#